data_AF-A0A956MJH7-F1
#
_entry.id   AF-A0A956MJH7-F1
#
_cell.length_a   1.000
_cell.length_b   1.000
_cell.length_c   1.000
_cell.angle_alpha   90.00
_cell.angle_beta   90.00
_cell.angle_gamma   90.00
#
_symmetry.space_group_name_H-M   'P 1'
#
loop_
_entity.id
_entity.type
_entity.pdbx_description
1 polymer ?
#
loop_
_entity_poly.entity_id
_entity_poly.type
_entity_poly.pdbx_seq_one_letter_code
_entity_poly.pdbx_strand_id
1 'polypeptide(L)'
;GAPGYVSEFWMINPYDPSLGRAGPGDLITRVFENTRLYLGSAIPAGLTGRRGPMTALLGTVLAVLALVGWGRRLRRPGVVELFAPLYLGLILLWPVVWSGDRFALPLFPLVLLYAAEALSAGTRRLHPQAPLVVGGFAVFLLWLPGLQTWRSYAAQSELCTERVAEGGPYGCYQPRMREFVTAARWVSVGLPEGSVVLTRKPRIFYVLSEVQSRTYPLVESADTLLSAADAAGARYALIDYLDNLGSLYLIPSVHQHPGAFCALVGFGGDEQGIQTQLLGVQPPERRNLRGRSETVEGATSLTIRFCPEDYRRAEAPTVAPYSSPEIPLLTRLDR
;
A
#
# COMPACT_ATOMS: atom_id res chain seq x y z
N GLY A 1 6.80 -13.38 15.35
CA GLY A 1 6.34 -13.74 13.99
C GLY A 1 5.35 -12.69 13.53
N ALA A 2 5.26 -12.42 12.22
CA ALA A 2 4.23 -11.51 11.71
C ALA A 2 2.83 -12.02 12.12
N PRO A 3 1.88 -11.14 12.47
CA PRO A 3 0.52 -11.55 12.74
C PRO A 3 -0.02 -12.31 11.52
N GLY A 4 -0.62 -13.48 11.72
CA GLY A 4 -1.25 -14.20 10.61
C GLY A 4 -2.49 -13.46 10.11
N TYR A 5 -2.89 -13.65 8.85
CA TYR A 5 -4.06 -13.00 8.24
C TYR A 5 -5.36 -13.09 9.07
N VAL A 6 -5.54 -14.18 9.83
CA VAL A 6 -6.70 -14.33 10.74
C VAL A 6 -6.68 -13.27 11.85
N SER A 7 -5.50 -12.95 12.39
CA SER A 7 -5.39 -11.93 13.43
C SER A 7 -5.67 -10.52 12.88
N GLU A 8 -5.22 -10.25 11.65
CA GLU A 8 -5.43 -8.98 10.96
C GLU A 8 -6.89 -8.77 10.57
N PHE A 9 -7.60 -9.85 10.19
CA PHE A 9 -9.03 -9.81 9.93
C PHE A 9 -9.81 -9.24 11.13
N TRP A 10 -9.38 -9.58 12.35
CA TRP A 10 -10.00 -9.13 13.58
C TRP A 10 -9.48 -7.78 14.10
N MET A 11 -8.56 -7.08 13.43
CA MET A 11 -8.12 -5.75 13.86
C MET A 11 -9.05 -4.68 13.32
N ILE A 12 -9.45 -3.68 14.11
CA ILE A 12 -10.25 -2.54 13.61
C ILE A 12 -9.52 -1.86 12.45
N ASN A 13 -8.25 -1.52 12.65
CA ASN A 13 -7.36 -1.01 11.62
C ASN A 13 -5.99 -1.70 11.73
N PRO A 14 -5.57 -2.51 10.74
CA PRO A 14 -4.24 -3.13 10.77
C PRO A 14 -3.06 -2.15 10.74
N TYR A 15 -3.30 -0.89 10.33
CA TYR A 15 -2.29 0.17 10.38
C TYR A 15 -2.28 0.93 11.70
N ASP A 16 -3.26 0.70 12.58
CA ASP A 16 -3.31 1.24 13.93
C ASP A 16 -3.79 0.17 14.92
N PRO A 17 -2.87 -0.69 15.38
CA PRO A 17 -3.20 -1.77 16.32
C PRO A 17 -3.74 -1.28 17.66
N SER A 18 -3.56 -0.01 18.02
CA SER A 18 -4.02 0.56 19.29
C SER A 18 -5.54 0.63 19.41
N LEU A 19 -6.24 0.67 18.26
CA LEU A 19 -7.71 0.62 18.19
C LEU A 19 -8.27 -0.73 18.63
N GLY A 20 -7.44 -1.77 18.72
CA GLY A 20 -7.85 -3.08 19.21
C GLY A 20 -8.57 -3.92 18.15
N ARG A 21 -9.45 -4.82 18.61
CA ARG A 21 -10.10 -5.83 17.77
C ARG A 21 -11.53 -5.44 17.40
N ALA A 22 -11.93 -5.77 16.18
CA ALA A 22 -13.26 -5.56 15.65
C ALA A 22 -14.27 -6.46 16.37
N GLY A 23 -15.33 -5.85 16.89
CA GLY A 23 -16.50 -6.54 17.41
C GLY A 23 -17.59 -6.75 16.35
N PRO A 24 -18.75 -7.32 16.72
CA PRO A 24 -19.87 -7.54 15.80
C PRO A 24 -20.39 -6.25 15.15
N GLY A 25 -20.43 -5.14 15.90
CA GLY A 25 -20.84 -3.84 15.37
C GLY A 25 -19.91 -3.33 14.28
N ASP A 26 -18.60 -3.49 14.46
CA ASP A 26 -17.59 -3.11 13.47
C ASP A 26 -17.72 -3.95 12.19
N LEU A 27 -18.04 -5.25 12.31
CA LEU A 27 -18.29 -6.10 11.15
C LEU A 27 -19.49 -5.62 10.33
N ILE A 28 -20.57 -5.16 10.98
CA ILE A 28 -21.73 -4.58 10.28
C ILE A 28 -21.32 -3.28 9.57
N THR A 29 -20.56 -2.42 10.24
CA THR A 29 -20.00 -1.21 9.64
C THR A 29 -19.17 -1.53 8.41
N ARG A 30 -18.29 -2.54 8.47
CA ARG A 30 -17.50 -2.99 7.32
C ARG A 30 -18.37 -3.46 6.17
N VAL A 31 -19.40 -4.26 6.43
CA VAL A 31 -20.32 -4.72 5.38
C VAL A 31 -20.91 -3.53 4.65
N PHE A 32 -21.35 -2.50 5.37
CA PHE A 32 -21.94 -1.32 4.77
C PHE A 32 -20.93 -0.47 3.99
N GLU A 33 -19.77 -0.21 4.57
CA GLU A 33 -18.70 0.57 3.93
C GLU A 33 -18.14 -0.14 2.69
N ASN A 34 -17.86 -1.43 2.78
CA ASN A 34 -17.42 -2.24 1.65
C ASN A 34 -18.52 -2.37 0.59
N THR A 35 -19.79 -2.50 0.98
CA THR A 35 -20.91 -2.51 -0.01
C THR A 35 -20.93 -1.20 -0.81
N ARG A 36 -20.83 -0.06 -0.13
CA ARG A 36 -20.74 1.26 -0.79
C ARG A 36 -19.52 1.36 -1.69
N LEU A 37 -18.37 0.86 -1.25
CA LEU A 37 -17.13 0.82 -2.04
C LEU A 37 -17.31 -0.02 -3.30
N TYR A 38 -17.76 -1.27 -3.17
CA TYR A 38 -17.83 -2.20 -4.30
C TYR A 38 -18.92 -1.80 -5.31
N LEU A 39 -20.09 -1.36 -4.85
CA LEU A 39 -21.17 -0.90 -5.74
C LEU A 39 -20.90 0.49 -6.32
N GLY A 40 -20.32 1.40 -5.53
CA GLY A 40 -20.13 2.79 -5.91
C GLY A 40 -18.95 3.01 -6.86
N SER A 41 -17.83 2.33 -6.60
CA SER A 41 -16.59 2.58 -7.32
C SER A 41 -15.89 1.31 -7.78
N ALA A 42 -15.65 0.31 -6.93
CA ALA A 42 -14.66 -0.72 -7.25
C ALA A 42 -15.06 -1.63 -8.43
N ILE A 43 -16.28 -2.18 -8.43
CA ILE A 43 -16.79 -3.00 -9.54
C ILE A 43 -16.98 -2.17 -10.82
N PRO A 44 -17.75 -1.06 -10.81
CA PRO A 44 -18.00 -0.31 -12.04
C PRO A 44 -16.72 0.34 -12.60
N ALA A 45 -15.78 0.79 -11.76
CA ALA A 45 -14.50 1.31 -12.21
C ALA A 45 -13.59 0.22 -12.77
N GLY A 46 -13.62 -0.99 -12.20
CA GLY A 46 -12.88 -2.12 -12.75
C GLY A 46 -13.37 -2.54 -14.14
N LEU A 47 -14.65 -2.35 -14.44
CA LEU A 47 -15.23 -2.66 -15.75
C LEU A 47 -15.07 -1.53 -16.77
N THR A 48 -15.15 -0.27 -16.33
CA THR A 48 -15.19 0.90 -17.24
C THR A 48 -13.89 1.70 -17.29
N GLY A 49 -12.96 1.45 -16.37
CA GLY A 49 -11.74 2.25 -16.21
C GLY A 49 -11.99 3.68 -15.74
N ARG A 50 -13.17 4.01 -15.21
CA ARG A 50 -13.53 5.37 -14.76
C ARG A 50 -14.12 5.37 -13.35
N ARG A 51 -14.00 6.49 -12.66
CA ARG A 51 -14.64 6.76 -11.36
C ARG A 51 -15.51 8.02 -11.48
N GLY A 52 -16.69 8.04 -10.86
CA GLY A 52 -17.58 9.21 -10.85
C GLY A 52 -19.02 8.90 -10.43
N PRO A 53 -19.92 9.88 -10.33
CA PRO A 53 -21.30 9.66 -9.83
C PRO A 53 -22.09 8.65 -10.69
N MET A 54 -21.86 8.61 -12.00
CA MET A 54 -22.50 7.65 -12.92
C MET A 54 -22.03 6.20 -12.70
N THR A 55 -20.88 5.97 -12.05
CA THR A 55 -20.38 4.61 -11.81
C THR A 55 -21.20 3.90 -10.74
N ALA A 56 -21.70 4.62 -9.74
CA ALA A 56 -22.55 4.05 -8.70
C ALA A 56 -23.89 3.54 -9.25
N LEU A 57 -24.48 4.26 -10.21
CA LEU A 57 -25.68 3.80 -10.91
C LEU A 57 -25.41 2.51 -11.69
N LEU A 58 -24.33 2.49 -12.47
CA LEU A 58 -23.92 1.29 -13.22
C LEU A 58 -23.67 0.10 -12.29
N GLY A 59 -22.92 0.29 -11.21
CA GLY A 59 -22.64 -0.77 -10.23
C GLY A 59 -23.91 -1.30 -9.57
N THR A 60 -24.87 -0.42 -9.26
CA THR A 60 -26.17 -0.82 -8.72
C THR A 60 -26.99 -1.62 -9.73
N VAL A 61 -27.07 -1.16 -10.98
CA VAL A 61 -27.79 -1.87 -12.06
C VAL A 61 -27.17 -3.26 -12.30
N LEU A 62 -25.84 -3.34 -12.37
CA LEU A 62 -25.13 -4.61 -12.52
C LEU A 62 -25.37 -5.54 -11.34
N ALA A 63 -25.35 -5.03 -10.11
CA ALA A 63 -25.62 -5.82 -8.92
C ALA A 63 -27.05 -6.37 -8.92
N VAL A 64 -28.06 -5.56 -9.27
CA VAL A 64 -29.46 -6.01 -9.37
C VAL A 64 -29.60 -7.09 -10.44
N LEU A 65 -29.03 -6.89 -11.63
CA LEU A 65 -29.05 -7.88 -12.70
C LEU A 65 -28.34 -9.17 -12.29
N ALA A 66 -27.19 -9.07 -11.64
CA ALA A 66 -26.44 -10.21 -11.14
C ALA A 66 -27.22 -10.98 -10.05
N LEU A 67 -27.88 -10.29 -9.13
CA LEU A 67 -28.74 -10.93 -8.11
C LEU A 67 -29.93 -11.65 -8.75
N VAL A 68 -30.57 -11.04 -9.75
CA VAL A 68 -31.66 -11.70 -10.50
C VAL A 68 -31.16 -12.94 -11.24
N GLY A 69 -29.99 -12.86 -11.90
CA GLY A 69 -29.38 -14.00 -12.59
C GLY A 69 -28.99 -15.12 -11.64
N TRP A 70 -28.33 -14.79 -10.52
CA TRP A 70 -27.96 -15.74 -9.48
C TRP A 70 -29.20 -16.41 -8.87
N GLY A 71 -30.23 -15.64 -8.53
CA GLY A 71 -31.49 -16.18 -8.01
C GLY A 71 -32.20 -17.13 -8.97
N ARG A 72 -32.02 -16.96 -10.28
CA ARG A 72 -32.53 -17.93 -11.28
C ARG A 72 -31.71 -19.21 -11.29
N ARG A 73 -30.39 -19.12 -11.12
CA ARG A 73 -29.46 -20.26 -11.04
C ARG A 73 -29.63 -21.09 -9.78
N LEU A 74 -30.12 -20.52 -8.69
CA LEU A 74 -30.44 -21.26 -7.46
C LEU A 74 -31.48 -22.39 -7.64
N ARG A 75 -32.21 -22.43 -8.76
CA ARG A 75 -33.05 -23.59 -9.10
C ARG A 75 -32.26 -24.85 -9.40
N ARG A 76 -31.00 -24.70 -9.85
CA ARG A 76 -30.04 -25.78 -10.15
C ARG A 76 -28.63 -25.28 -9.80
N PRO A 77 -28.31 -25.16 -8.50
CA PRO A 77 -27.08 -24.52 -8.06
C PRO A 77 -25.88 -25.41 -8.39
N GLY A 78 -24.79 -24.79 -8.83
CA GLY A 78 -23.46 -25.39 -8.91
C GLY A 78 -22.56 -24.89 -7.78
N VAL A 79 -21.28 -25.24 -7.88
CA VAL A 79 -20.25 -24.79 -6.91
C VAL A 79 -20.11 -23.26 -6.92
N VAL A 80 -20.31 -22.63 -8.08
CA VAL A 80 -20.16 -21.18 -8.26
C VAL A 80 -21.22 -20.40 -7.48
N GLU A 81 -22.46 -20.90 -7.43
CA GLU A 81 -23.55 -20.29 -6.68
C GLU A 81 -23.32 -20.31 -5.17
N LEU A 82 -22.46 -21.21 -4.67
CA LEU A 82 -21.97 -21.24 -3.29
C LEU A 82 -20.72 -20.37 -3.10
N PHE A 83 -19.77 -20.43 -4.04
CA PHE A 83 -18.54 -19.65 -4.00
C PHE A 83 -18.80 -18.14 -3.98
N ALA A 84 -19.66 -17.65 -4.88
CA ALA A 84 -19.94 -16.22 -5.04
C ALA A 84 -20.39 -15.52 -3.75
N PRO A 85 -21.42 -15.99 -3.02
CA PRO A 85 -21.85 -15.36 -1.77
C PRO A 85 -20.82 -15.52 -0.64
N LEU A 86 -20.08 -16.64 -0.57
CA LEU A 86 -19.05 -16.82 0.46
C LEU A 86 -17.86 -15.87 0.25
N TYR A 87 -17.39 -15.75 -0.99
CA TYR A 87 -16.32 -14.84 -1.34
C TYR A 87 -16.77 -13.38 -1.19
N LEU A 88 -17.99 -13.05 -1.63
CA LEU A 88 -18.58 -11.73 -1.42
C LEU A 88 -18.66 -11.40 0.09
N GLY A 89 -19.14 -12.33 0.91
CA GLY A 89 -19.17 -12.18 2.36
C GLY A 89 -17.79 -11.92 2.96
N LEU A 90 -16.76 -12.66 2.52
CA LEU A 90 -15.39 -12.45 2.96
C LEU A 90 -14.89 -11.03 2.64
N ILE A 91 -15.05 -10.56 1.40
CA ILE A 91 -14.54 -9.22 1.01
C ILE A 91 -15.36 -8.08 1.64
N LEU A 92 -16.63 -8.32 2.00
CA LEU A 92 -17.47 -7.37 2.71
C LEU A 92 -17.11 -7.26 4.20
N LEU A 93 -16.60 -8.33 4.80
CA LEU A 93 -16.14 -8.36 6.20
C LEU A 93 -14.68 -7.94 6.36
N TRP A 94 -13.93 -7.84 5.26
CA TRP A 94 -12.51 -7.48 5.28
C TRP A 94 -12.29 -6.03 5.78
N PRO A 95 -11.18 -5.74 6.50
CA PRO A 95 -10.85 -4.38 6.90
C PRO A 95 -10.88 -3.41 5.73
N VAL A 96 -11.70 -2.35 5.85
CA VAL A 96 -12.02 -1.41 4.77
C VAL A 96 -10.77 -0.70 4.24
N VAL A 97 -9.80 -0.40 5.12
CA VAL A 97 -8.50 0.20 4.77
C VAL A 97 -7.65 -0.64 3.81
N TRP A 98 -7.94 -1.94 3.69
CA TRP A 98 -7.25 -2.86 2.77
C TRP A 98 -8.12 -3.28 1.59
N SER A 99 -9.41 -2.94 1.60
CA SER A 99 -10.34 -3.19 0.51
C SER A 99 -9.98 -2.38 -0.73
N GLY A 100 -10.29 -2.94 -1.90
CA GLY A 100 -10.05 -2.25 -3.16
C GLY A 100 -10.41 -3.11 -4.36
N ASP A 101 -10.28 -2.52 -5.55
CA ASP A 101 -10.74 -3.05 -6.84
C ASP A 101 -10.24 -4.48 -7.12
N ARG A 102 -9.02 -4.80 -6.68
CA ARG A 102 -8.39 -6.13 -6.84
C ARG A 102 -9.16 -7.27 -6.15
N PHE A 103 -9.87 -7.00 -5.06
CA PHE A 103 -10.66 -8.02 -4.37
C PHE A 103 -11.95 -8.34 -5.12
N ALA A 104 -12.42 -7.46 -6.01
CA ALA A 104 -13.58 -7.76 -6.84
C ALA A 104 -13.24 -8.59 -8.09
N LEU A 105 -11.95 -8.75 -8.44
CA LEU A 105 -11.53 -9.43 -9.67
C LEU A 105 -12.10 -10.85 -9.83
N PRO A 106 -12.12 -11.72 -8.80
CA PRO A 106 -12.73 -13.05 -8.95
C PRO A 106 -14.25 -13.02 -9.16
N LEU A 107 -14.93 -11.92 -8.78
CA LEU A 107 -16.37 -11.78 -8.94
C LEU A 107 -16.78 -11.24 -10.31
N PHE A 108 -15.89 -10.56 -11.05
CA PHE A 108 -16.22 -9.99 -12.36
C PHE A 108 -16.85 -10.97 -13.35
N PRO A 109 -16.25 -12.15 -13.62
CA PRO A 109 -16.87 -13.10 -14.56
C PRO A 109 -18.24 -13.56 -14.08
N LEU A 110 -18.46 -13.69 -12.78
CA LEU A 110 -19.73 -14.16 -12.20
C LEU A 110 -20.81 -13.08 -12.26
N VAL A 111 -20.47 -11.85 -11.88
CA VAL A 111 -21.36 -10.68 -11.98
C VAL A 111 -21.80 -10.49 -13.42
N LEU A 112 -20.87 -10.54 -14.38
CA LEU A 112 -21.19 -10.39 -15.81
C LEU A 112 -22.04 -11.55 -16.33
N LEU A 113 -21.72 -12.79 -15.95
CA LEU A 113 -22.49 -13.98 -16.34
C LEU A 113 -23.94 -13.89 -15.83
N TYR A 114 -24.12 -13.62 -14.54
CA TYR A 114 -25.46 -13.53 -13.95
C TYR A 114 -26.24 -12.34 -14.49
N ALA A 115 -25.59 -11.18 -14.69
CA ALA A 115 -26.23 -10.04 -15.32
C ALA A 115 -26.70 -10.40 -16.75
N ALA A 116 -25.83 -11.00 -17.56
CA ALA A 116 -26.16 -11.44 -18.91
C ALA A 116 -27.32 -12.45 -18.94
N GLU A 117 -27.39 -13.35 -17.97
CA GLU A 117 -28.50 -14.31 -17.84
C GLU A 117 -29.84 -13.61 -17.52
N ALA A 118 -29.83 -12.65 -16.60
CA ALA A 118 -31.02 -11.86 -16.28
C ALA A 118 -31.50 -11.05 -17.50
N LEU A 119 -30.57 -10.35 -18.17
CA LEU A 119 -30.82 -9.59 -19.40
C LEU A 119 -31.38 -10.49 -20.51
N SER A 120 -30.76 -11.64 -20.75
CA SER A 120 -31.18 -12.59 -21.79
C SER A 120 -32.57 -13.16 -21.52
N ALA A 121 -32.86 -13.51 -20.27
CA ALA A 121 -34.16 -14.04 -19.88
C ALA A 121 -35.27 -12.99 -19.98
N GLY A 122 -34.98 -11.73 -19.64
CA GLY A 122 -35.93 -10.62 -19.76
C GLY A 122 -36.23 -10.27 -21.22
N THR A 123 -35.19 -10.07 -22.02
CA THR A 123 -35.30 -9.60 -23.42
C THR A 123 -35.85 -10.65 -24.37
N ARG A 124 -35.57 -11.94 -24.15
CA ARG A 124 -36.09 -13.03 -24.98
C ARG A 124 -37.62 -13.13 -24.95
N ARG A 125 -38.26 -12.66 -23.87
CA ARG A 125 -39.73 -12.59 -23.79
C ARG A 125 -40.34 -11.57 -24.75
N LEU A 126 -39.56 -10.57 -25.15
CA LEU A 126 -40.00 -9.53 -26.08
C LEU A 126 -39.76 -9.95 -27.54
N HIS A 127 -38.53 -10.42 -27.84
CA HIS A 127 -38.18 -10.90 -29.17
C HIS A 127 -37.03 -11.91 -29.11
N PRO A 128 -37.01 -12.97 -29.95
CA PRO A 128 -35.95 -14.00 -29.93
C PRO A 128 -34.54 -13.46 -30.14
N GLN A 129 -34.37 -12.41 -30.94
CA GLN A 129 -33.07 -11.79 -31.25
C GLN A 129 -32.67 -10.65 -30.29
N ALA A 130 -33.59 -10.18 -29.43
CA ALA A 130 -33.32 -9.07 -28.52
C ALA A 130 -32.13 -9.31 -27.56
N PRO A 131 -31.89 -10.53 -27.04
CA PRO A 131 -30.72 -10.80 -26.19
C PRO A 131 -29.38 -10.46 -26.87
N LEU A 132 -29.25 -10.72 -28.17
CA LEU A 132 -28.02 -10.46 -28.91
C LEU A 132 -27.80 -8.95 -29.08
N VAL A 133 -28.84 -8.23 -29.48
CA VAL A 133 -28.77 -6.76 -29.69
C VAL A 133 -28.51 -6.04 -28.38
N VAL A 134 -29.28 -6.37 -27.33
CA VAL A 134 -29.14 -5.75 -26.01
C VAL A 134 -27.81 -6.12 -25.36
N GLY A 135 -27.37 -7.38 -25.49
CA GLY A 135 -26.06 -7.82 -25.01
C GLY A 135 -24.90 -7.10 -25.72
N GLY A 136 -24.95 -7.00 -27.05
CA GLY A 136 -23.96 -6.26 -27.83
C GLY A 136 -23.90 -4.78 -27.45
N PHE A 137 -25.07 -4.14 -27.27
CA PHE A 137 -25.14 -2.76 -26.80
C PHE A 137 -24.59 -2.59 -25.38
N ALA A 138 -24.89 -3.51 -24.46
CA ALA A 138 -24.35 -3.48 -23.10
C ALA A 138 -22.82 -3.61 -23.07
N VAL A 139 -22.25 -4.53 -23.88
CA VAL A 139 -20.80 -4.67 -24.04
C VAL A 139 -20.21 -3.39 -24.61
N PHE A 140 -20.82 -2.81 -25.65
CA PHE A 140 -20.37 -1.54 -26.23
C PHE A 140 -20.35 -0.40 -25.21
N LEU A 141 -21.40 -0.28 -24.39
CA LEU A 141 -21.50 0.73 -23.33
C LEU A 141 -20.44 0.55 -22.23
N LEU A 142 -20.08 -0.68 -21.87
CA LEU A 142 -19.01 -0.95 -20.91
C LEU A 142 -17.63 -0.67 -21.51
N TRP A 143 -17.44 -0.97 -22.79
CA TRP A 143 -16.17 -0.86 -23.48
C TRP A 143 -15.80 0.57 -23.88
N LEU A 144 -16.79 1.40 -24.26
CA LEU A 144 -16.55 2.77 -24.74
C LEU A 144 -15.78 3.66 -23.73
N PRO A 145 -16.10 3.67 -22.42
CA PRO A 145 -15.29 4.33 -21.41
C PRO A 145 -13.88 3.71 -21.28
N GLY A 146 -13.80 2.38 -21.36
CA GLY A 146 -12.55 1.63 -21.26
C GLY A 146 -11.56 1.99 -22.37
N LEU A 147 -12.04 2.31 -23.58
CA LEU A 147 -11.20 2.80 -24.68
C LEU A 147 -10.47 4.10 -24.34
N GLN A 148 -11.15 5.05 -23.70
CA GLN A 148 -10.53 6.33 -23.34
C GLN A 148 -9.45 6.12 -22.27
N THR A 149 -9.75 5.29 -21.27
CA THR A 149 -8.79 4.93 -20.23
C THR A 149 -7.61 4.17 -20.83
N TRP A 150 -7.85 3.23 -21.75
CA TRP A 150 -6.79 2.49 -22.45
C TRP A 150 -5.87 3.40 -23.25
N ARG A 151 -6.42 4.36 -24.01
CA ARG A 151 -5.62 5.38 -24.71
C ARG A 151 -4.79 6.21 -23.74
N SER A 152 -5.37 6.60 -22.61
CA SER A 152 -4.63 7.33 -21.57
C SER A 152 -3.51 6.48 -20.97
N TYR A 153 -3.72 5.19 -20.73
CA TYR A 153 -2.68 4.28 -20.25
C TYR A 153 -1.58 4.04 -21.29
N ALA A 154 -1.93 3.93 -22.57
CA ALA A 154 -0.96 3.81 -23.65
C ALA A 154 -0.04 5.05 -23.70
N ALA A 155 -0.62 6.25 -23.68
CA ALA A 155 0.16 7.50 -23.66
C ALA A 155 1.03 7.63 -22.39
N GLN A 156 0.52 7.24 -21.22
CA GLN A 156 1.32 7.23 -19.99
C GLN A 156 2.44 6.19 -20.03
N SER A 157 2.22 5.04 -20.69
CA SER A 157 3.22 4.00 -20.85
C SER A 157 4.39 4.48 -21.72
N GLU A 158 4.13 5.22 -22.79
CA GLU A 158 5.17 5.82 -23.64
C GLU A 158 6.02 6.80 -22.82
N LEU A 159 5.39 7.75 -22.12
CA LEU A 159 6.08 8.68 -21.22
C LEU A 159 6.86 7.98 -20.11
N CYS A 160 6.33 6.88 -19.57
CA CYS A 160 7.05 6.09 -18.58
C CYS A 160 8.27 5.40 -19.17
N THR A 161 8.22 4.96 -20.42
CA THR A 161 9.33 4.28 -21.09
C THR A 161 10.53 5.22 -21.21
N GLU A 162 10.30 6.47 -21.61
CA GLU A 162 11.33 7.51 -21.66
C GLU A 162 11.93 7.78 -20.28
N ARG A 163 11.09 7.98 -19.26
CA ARG A 163 11.57 8.22 -17.88
C ARG A 163 12.34 7.05 -17.30
N VAL A 164 12.00 5.81 -17.67
CA VAL A 164 12.73 4.62 -17.24
C VAL A 164 14.08 4.51 -17.96
N ALA A 165 14.14 4.89 -19.24
CA ALA A 165 15.40 4.95 -19.97
C ALA A 165 16.37 5.99 -19.38
N GLU A 166 15.87 7.14 -18.93
CA GLU A 166 16.69 8.21 -18.35
C GLU A 166 17.01 8.01 -16.86
N GLY A 167 16.02 7.59 -16.06
CA GLY A 167 16.07 7.56 -14.60
C GLY A 167 16.06 6.15 -13.99
N GLY A 168 16.24 5.11 -14.80
CA GLY A 168 16.21 3.71 -14.37
C GLY A 168 14.80 3.16 -14.06
N PRO A 169 14.68 1.92 -13.56
CA PRO A 169 13.42 1.21 -13.34
C PRO A 169 12.36 1.95 -12.53
N TYR A 170 12.79 2.85 -11.64
CA TYR A 170 11.91 3.63 -10.78
C TYR A 170 11.65 5.06 -11.30
N GLY A 171 12.16 5.42 -12.47
CA GLY A 171 12.07 6.75 -13.05
C GLY A 171 10.63 7.25 -13.24
N CYS A 172 9.69 6.35 -13.55
CA CYS A 172 8.27 6.69 -13.67
C CYS A 172 7.47 6.59 -12.36
N TYR A 173 8.09 6.19 -11.25
CA TYR A 173 7.40 6.14 -9.96
C TYR A 173 7.32 7.51 -9.31
N GLN A 174 6.38 7.65 -8.36
CA GLN A 174 6.25 8.87 -7.56
C GLN A 174 7.55 9.16 -6.77
N PRO A 175 7.85 10.45 -6.48
CA PRO A 175 9.06 10.86 -5.78
C PRO A 175 9.36 10.03 -4.51
N ARG A 176 8.35 9.80 -3.68
CA ARG A 176 8.48 9.04 -2.41
C ARG A 176 9.01 7.62 -2.61
N MET A 177 8.63 6.95 -3.70
CA MET A 177 9.16 5.64 -4.04
C MET A 177 10.60 5.72 -4.54
N ARG A 178 10.93 6.73 -5.35
CA ARG A 178 12.30 6.96 -5.82
C ARG A 178 13.25 7.23 -4.65
N GLU A 179 12.83 8.03 -3.68
CA GLU A 179 13.58 8.28 -2.44
C GLU A 179 13.76 7.02 -1.61
N PHE A 180 12.71 6.21 -1.42
CA PHE A 180 12.79 4.94 -0.70
C PHE A 180 13.79 3.97 -1.34
N VAL A 181 13.76 3.83 -2.67
CA VAL A 181 14.71 2.97 -3.39
C VAL A 181 16.13 3.54 -3.34
N THR A 182 16.27 4.86 -3.45
CA THR A 182 17.57 5.53 -3.32
C THR A 182 18.17 5.31 -1.93
N ALA A 183 17.34 5.41 -0.87
CA ALA A 183 17.75 5.09 0.48
C ALA A 183 18.19 3.62 0.60
N ALA A 184 17.39 2.68 0.06
CA ALA A 184 17.73 1.25 0.05
C ALA A 184 19.07 0.98 -0.65
N ARG A 185 19.33 1.64 -1.79
CA ARG A 185 20.60 1.47 -2.49
C ARG A 185 21.76 2.08 -1.70
N TRP A 186 21.60 3.29 -1.18
CA TRP A 186 22.65 3.96 -0.42
C TRP A 186 23.06 3.15 0.80
N VAL A 187 22.12 2.58 1.56
CA VAL A 187 22.47 1.83 2.78
C VAL A 187 23.29 0.58 2.51
N SER A 188 23.18 -0.02 1.31
CA SER A 188 23.94 -1.23 0.94
C SER A 188 25.46 -1.01 0.95
N VAL A 189 25.88 0.23 0.70
CA VAL A 189 27.29 0.63 0.59
C VAL A 189 27.69 1.65 1.65
N GLY A 190 26.74 2.42 2.19
CA GLY A 190 26.98 3.48 3.17
C GLY A 190 27.04 3.00 4.60
N LEU A 191 26.38 1.87 4.94
CA LEU A 191 26.31 1.38 6.32
C LEU A 191 27.36 0.31 6.63
N PRO A 192 27.92 0.25 7.86
CA PRO A 192 28.77 -0.83 8.33
C PRO A 192 28.17 -2.23 8.11
N GLU A 193 29.01 -3.25 7.95
CA GLU A 193 28.54 -4.64 7.83
C GLU A 193 27.77 -5.09 9.08
N GLY A 194 26.79 -5.98 8.88
CA GLY A 194 25.92 -6.46 9.97
C GLY A 194 24.89 -5.42 10.46
N SER A 195 24.76 -4.27 9.79
CA SER A 195 23.75 -3.26 10.13
C SER A 195 22.33 -3.79 9.96
N VAL A 196 21.44 -3.40 10.88
CA VAL A 196 20.00 -3.69 10.81
C VAL A 196 19.20 -2.39 10.75
N VAL A 197 18.29 -2.29 9.79
CA VAL A 197 17.45 -1.10 9.54
C VAL A 197 15.98 -1.38 9.90
N LEU A 198 15.41 -0.55 10.76
CA LEU A 198 13.97 -0.51 10.99
C LEU A 198 13.29 0.27 9.86
N THR A 199 12.38 -0.35 9.12
CA THR A 199 11.64 0.28 8.00
C THR A 199 10.25 -0.32 7.88
N ARG A 200 9.30 0.45 7.35
CA ARG A 200 7.93 0.01 7.13
C ARG A 200 7.82 -1.20 6.19
N LYS A 201 8.69 -1.30 5.19
CA LYS A 201 8.65 -2.32 4.12
C LYS A 201 9.93 -3.15 4.07
N PRO A 202 10.25 -3.93 5.13
CA PRO A 202 11.54 -4.59 5.26
C PRO A 202 11.83 -5.58 4.13
N ARG A 203 10.81 -6.29 3.61
CA ARG A 203 11.03 -7.25 2.52
C ARG A 203 11.49 -6.58 1.22
N ILE A 204 10.83 -5.49 0.83
CA ILE A 204 11.21 -4.73 -0.37
C ILE A 204 12.56 -4.06 -0.14
N PHE A 205 12.75 -3.47 1.04
CA PHE A 205 14.00 -2.82 1.41
C PHE A 205 15.18 -3.80 1.37
N TYR A 206 15.03 -5.00 1.93
CA TYR A 206 16.04 -6.06 1.90
C TYR A 206 16.38 -6.50 0.47
N VAL A 207 15.38 -6.67 -0.41
CA VAL A 207 15.65 -7.06 -1.81
C VAL A 207 16.50 -6.02 -2.55
N LEU A 208 16.32 -4.73 -2.22
CA LEU A 208 17.02 -3.63 -2.87
C LEU A 208 18.37 -3.28 -2.23
N SER A 209 18.48 -3.47 -0.92
CA SER A 209 19.65 -3.07 -0.12
C SER A 209 20.56 -4.23 0.27
N GLU A 210 20.01 -5.45 0.34
CA GLU A 210 20.59 -6.62 1.01
C GLU A 210 20.91 -6.40 2.51
N VAL A 211 20.46 -5.29 3.09
CA VAL A 211 20.65 -4.98 4.50
C VAL A 211 19.50 -5.57 5.30
N GLN A 212 19.82 -6.31 6.35
CA GLN A 212 18.82 -6.91 7.22
C GLN A 212 17.88 -5.82 7.73
N SER A 213 16.58 -6.08 7.63
CA SER A 213 15.58 -5.09 7.98
C SER A 213 14.38 -5.71 8.68
N ARG A 214 13.74 -4.90 9.53
CA ARG A 214 12.54 -5.28 10.29
C ARG A 214 11.55 -4.14 10.31
N THR A 215 10.27 -4.47 10.44
CA THR A 215 9.24 -3.45 10.69
C THR A 215 9.42 -2.90 12.09
N TYR A 216 9.44 -1.57 12.24
CA TYR A 216 9.33 -0.94 13.55
C TYR A 216 7.94 -1.22 14.16
N PRO A 217 7.80 -1.20 15.50
CA PRO A 217 6.50 -1.33 16.15
C PRO A 217 5.55 -0.21 15.71
N LEU A 218 4.31 -0.56 15.35
CA LEU A 218 3.24 0.41 15.04
C LEU A 218 2.61 0.91 16.35
N VAL A 219 3.42 1.51 17.22
CA VAL A 219 3.05 2.04 18.53
C VAL A 219 3.76 3.38 18.72
N GLU A 220 3.03 4.39 19.20
CA GLU A 220 3.56 5.73 19.49
C GLU A 220 4.34 5.78 20.83
N SER A 221 5.18 4.78 21.09
CA SER A 221 6.00 4.67 22.30
C SER A 221 7.46 4.51 21.92
N ALA A 222 8.26 5.51 22.28
CA ALA A 222 9.69 5.46 22.07
C ALA A 222 10.36 4.31 22.81
N ASP A 223 9.97 4.03 24.06
CA ASP A 223 10.51 2.91 24.83
C ASP A 223 10.28 1.58 24.12
N THR A 224 9.09 1.40 23.54
CA THR A 224 8.75 0.20 22.75
C THR A 224 9.59 0.11 21.48
N LEU A 225 9.74 1.23 20.76
CA LEU A 225 10.57 1.31 19.56
C LEU A 225 12.04 1.00 19.87
N LEU A 226 12.61 1.61 20.91
CA LEU A 226 14.00 1.45 21.32
C LEU A 226 14.27 0.02 21.82
N SER A 227 13.35 -0.55 22.60
CA SER A 227 13.45 -1.95 23.03
C SER A 227 13.40 -2.92 21.85
N ALA A 228 12.54 -2.64 20.86
CA ALA A 228 12.48 -3.43 19.62
C ALA A 228 13.73 -3.26 18.77
N ALA A 229 14.33 -2.07 18.74
CA ALA A 229 15.60 -1.81 18.08
C ALA A 229 16.73 -2.62 18.74
N ASP A 230 16.83 -2.57 20.08
CA ASP A 230 17.84 -3.31 20.85
C ASP A 230 17.71 -4.83 20.63
N ALA A 231 16.49 -5.36 20.75
CA ALA A 231 16.22 -6.78 20.51
C ALA A 231 16.50 -7.24 19.07
N ALA A 232 16.49 -6.31 18.11
CA ALA A 232 16.81 -6.56 16.72
C ALA A 232 18.28 -6.29 16.36
N GLY A 233 19.08 -5.70 17.25
CA GLY A 233 20.39 -5.15 16.91
C GLY A 233 20.32 -3.98 15.91
N ALA A 234 19.17 -3.29 15.83
CA ALA A 234 18.95 -2.23 14.87
C ALA A 234 19.55 -0.91 15.32
N ARG A 235 20.53 -0.43 14.54
CA ARG A 235 21.17 0.88 14.73
C ARG A 235 20.59 1.96 13.83
N TYR A 236 19.62 1.64 13.00
CA TYR A 236 19.07 2.58 12.01
C TYR A 236 17.56 2.49 11.94
N ALA A 237 16.91 3.62 11.71
CA ALA A 237 15.49 3.72 11.45
C ALA A 237 15.23 4.60 10.22
N LEU A 238 14.45 4.09 9.27
CA LEU A 238 14.07 4.79 8.05
C LEU A 238 12.68 5.42 8.24
N ILE A 239 12.62 6.74 8.18
CA ILE A 239 11.38 7.50 8.05
C ILE A 239 11.09 7.64 6.55
N ASP A 240 10.22 6.76 6.04
CA ASP A 240 9.70 6.83 4.67
C ASP A 240 8.26 7.35 4.63
N TYR A 241 7.84 7.78 3.44
CA TYR A 241 6.53 8.40 3.21
C TYR A 241 5.67 7.61 2.22
N LEU A 242 5.98 6.33 2.01
CA LEU A 242 5.24 5.47 1.09
C LEU A 242 3.77 5.34 1.50
N ASP A 243 3.53 5.12 2.80
CA ASP A 243 2.20 5.00 3.40
C ASP A 243 2.02 5.89 4.65
N ASN A 244 2.94 6.83 4.88
CA ASN A 244 2.95 7.80 5.99
C ASN A 244 3.06 7.19 7.40
N LEU A 245 3.22 5.87 7.52
CA LEU A 245 3.35 5.22 8.83
C LEU A 245 4.71 5.48 9.48
N GLY A 246 5.74 5.81 8.70
CA GLY A 246 7.05 6.23 9.23
C GLY A 246 6.88 7.51 10.04
N SER A 247 6.15 8.47 9.47
CA SER A 247 5.80 9.72 10.14
C SER A 247 4.91 9.49 11.35
N LEU A 248 3.94 8.59 11.27
CA LEU A 248 2.99 8.35 12.36
C LEU A 248 3.67 7.73 13.60
N TYR A 249 4.62 6.80 13.41
CA TYR A 249 5.16 6.01 14.54
C TYR A 249 6.61 6.34 14.93
N LEU A 250 7.45 6.76 13.98
CA LEU A 250 8.84 7.10 14.27
C LEU A 250 8.99 8.54 14.75
N ILE A 251 8.31 9.50 14.14
CA ILE A 251 8.44 10.92 14.52
C ILE A 251 8.04 11.15 15.99
N PRO A 252 6.88 10.67 16.49
CA PRO A 252 6.56 10.81 17.92
C PRO A 252 7.62 10.21 18.84
N SER A 253 8.20 9.08 18.46
CA SER A 253 9.27 8.44 19.24
C SER A 253 10.53 9.31 19.32
N VAL A 254 10.89 9.97 18.20
CA VAL A 254 11.99 10.95 18.14
C VAL A 254 11.67 12.17 19.00
N HIS A 255 10.43 12.65 19.03
CA HIS A 255 10.01 13.75 19.91
C HIS A 255 10.08 13.39 21.40
N GLN A 256 9.71 12.16 21.77
CA GLN A 256 9.72 11.70 23.15
C GLN A 256 11.16 11.56 23.68
N HIS A 257 12.09 11.02 22.87
CA HIS A 257 13.50 10.82 23.25
C HIS A 257 14.47 11.25 22.15
N PRO A 258 14.64 12.57 21.90
CA PRO A 258 15.49 13.06 20.82
C PRO A 258 16.96 12.64 20.99
N GLY A 259 17.44 12.53 22.23
CA GLY A 259 18.80 12.06 22.54
C GLY A 259 19.03 10.56 22.31
N ALA A 260 18.01 9.79 21.93
CA ALA A 260 18.14 8.40 21.50
C ALA A 260 18.33 8.26 19.98
N PHE A 261 18.23 9.36 19.22
CA PHE A 261 18.36 9.37 17.78
C PHE A 261 19.46 10.34 17.33
N CYS A 262 19.99 10.11 16.13
CA CYS A 262 20.87 11.05 15.45
C CYS A 262 20.51 11.10 13.96
N ALA A 263 20.75 12.24 13.31
CA ALA A 263 20.53 12.42 11.90
C ALA A 263 21.71 11.82 11.11
N LEU A 264 21.44 10.96 10.13
CA LEU A 264 22.48 10.37 9.29
C LEU A 264 22.43 10.93 7.88
N VAL A 265 21.37 10.64 7.12
CA VAL A 265 21.25 11.03 5.71
C VAL A 265 19.78 11.26 5.33
N GLY A 266 19.53 12.28 4.51
CA GLY A 266 18.24 12.52 3.84
C GLY A 266 18.30 12.11 2.36
N PHE A 267 17.18 11.61 1.84
CA PHE A 267 17.02 11.17 0.46
C PHE A 267 15.87 11.97 -0.16
N GLY A 268 16.21 13.07 -0.85
CA GLY A 268 15.26 13.98 -1.47
C GLY A 268 15.94 15.30 -1.87
N GLY A 269 15.41 15.96 -2.89
CA GLY A 269 15.90 17.24 -3.41
C GLY A 269 14.76 18.24 -3.46
N ASP A 270 14.91 19.31 -2.67
CA ASP A 270 14.23 20.61 -2.68
C ASP A 270 13.83 21.03 -1.25
N GLU A 271 14.26 22.23 -0.86
CA GLU A 271 14.34 22.79 0.50
C GLU A 271 13.00 22.97 1.26
N GLN A 272 11.89 22.45 0.73
CA GLN A 272 10.53 22.67 1.27
C GLN A 272 9.70 21.39 1.37
N GLY A 273 10.28 20.22 1.05
CA GLY A 273 9.60 18.93 1.03
C GLY A 273 9.85 18.07 2.26
N ILE A 274 8.86 17.25 2.59
CA ILE A 274 9.01 16.10 3.49
C ILE A 274 9.85 15.04 2.76
N GLN A 275 11.05 14.75 3.26
CA GLN A 275 12.02 13.86 2.60
C GLN A 275 12.21 12.56 3.38
N THR A 276 12.42 11.45 2.67
CA THR A 276 12.82 10.18 3.30
C THR A 276 14.13 10.37 4.10
N GLN A 277 14.14 9.99 5.37
CA GLN A 277 15.28 10.20 6.26
C GLN A 277 15.75 8.89 6.90
N LEU A 278 17.06 8.71 6.97
CA LEU A 278 17.69 7.66 7.75
C LEU A 278 18.26 8.28 9.03
N LEU A 279 17.77 7.77 10.15
CA LEU A 279 18.22 8.12 11.49
C LEU A 279 19.09 7.00 12.05
N GLY A 280 20.11 7.37 12.82
CA GLY A 280 20.79 6.43 13.70
C GLY A 280 20.02 6.30 15.01
N VAL A 281 19.88 5.07 15.49
CA VAL A 281 19.37 4.73 16.83
C VAL A 281 20.59 4.56 17.73
N GLN A 282 20.67 5.35 18.80
CA GLN A 282 21.78 5.30 19.75
C GLN A 282 21.70 3.99 20.56
N PRO A 283 22.83 3.31 20.81
CA PRO A 283 22.86 2.16 21.69
C PRO A 283 22.57 2.60 23.14
N PRO A 284 22.11 1.69 24.01
CA PRO A 284 21.68 2.02 25.37
C PRO A 284 22.70 2.88 26.15
N GLU A 285 24.01 2.65 25.96
CA GLU A 285 25.05 3.38 26.71
C GLU A 285 25.20 4.84 26.28
N ARG A 286 24.77 5.19 25.05
CA ARG A 286 24.90 6.55 24.48
C ARG A 286 23.60 7.35 24.51
N ARG A 287 22.48 6.75 24.95
CA ARG A 287 21.17 7.43 24.98
C ARG A 287 21.13 8.48 26.06
N ASN A 288 21.04 9.76 25.67
CA ASN A 288 20.69 10.81 26.61
C ASN A 288 19.16 10.95 26.69
N LEU A 289 18.53 10.10 27.51
CA LEU A 289 17.08 10.12 27.72
C LEU A 289 16.58 11.34 28.52
N ARG A 290 17.49 12.15 29.09
CA ARG A 290 17.16 13.34 29.89
C ARG A 290 17.15 14.65 29.07
N GLY A 291 17.47 14.60 27.78
CA GLY A 291 17.60 15.79 26.93
C GLY A 291 16.27 16.35 26.43
N ARG A 292 15.44 16.92 27.31
CA ARG A 292 14.60 18.06 26.90
C ARG A 292 15.54 19.25 26.83
N SER A 293 15.95 19.65 25.63
CA SER A 293 16.72 20.89 25.46
C SER A 293 15.88 22.04 26.01
N GLU A 294 16.49 22.88 26.86
CA GLU A 294 15.86 24.03 27.49
C GLU A 294 15.16 24.92 26.44
N THR A 295 13.96 25.33 26.79
CA THR A 295 13.09 26.22 26.03
C THR A 295 13.75 27.59 25.87
N VAL A 296 14.12 27.94 24.63
CA VAL A 296 14.16 29.35 24.22
C VAL A 296 12.76 29.71 23.73
N GLU A 297 12.26 30.85 24.22
CA GLU A 297 10.88 31.35 24.05
C GLU A 297 10.26 31.06 22.68
N GLY A 298 9.08 30.43 22.69
CA GLY A 298 8.10 30.52 21.60
C GLY A 298 8.19 29.52 20.45
N ALA A 299 9.29 28.78 20.27
CA ALA A 299 9.38 27.72 19.26
C ALA A 299 10.30 26.58 19.72
N THR A 300 9.72 25.44 20.10
CA THR A 300 10.48 24.20 20.37
C THR A 300 11.07 23.65 19.07
N SER A 301 12.28 24.09 18.71
CA SER A 301 13.08 23.41 17.69
C SER A 301 13.75 22.18 18.30
N LEU A 302 13.28 20.98 17.92
CA LEU A 302 14.01 19.76 18.28
C LEU A 302 15.32 19.70 17.49
N THR A 303 16.42 19.80 18.20
CA THR A 303 17.75 19.69 17.60
C THR A 303 18.23 18.25 17.72
N ILE A 304 18.14 17.48 16.63
CA ILE A 304 18.76 16.17 16.51
C ILE A 304 20.20 16.37 16.04
N ARG A 305 21.16 15.76 16.73
CA ARG A 305 22.59 15.84 16.37
C ARG A 305 22.91 14.90 15.21
N PHE A 306 23.93 15.22 14.43
CA PHE A 306 24.46 14.28 13.45
C PHE A 306 25.03 13.01 14.13
N CYS A 307 24.89 11.88 13.46
CA CYS A 307 25.43 10.62 13.96
C CYS A 307 26.97 10.66 13.98
N PRO A 308 27.60 9.99 14.96
CA PRO A 308 29.05 9.82 14.96
C PRO A 308 29.51 8.97 13.77
N GLU A 309 30.79 9.11 13.43
CA GLU A 309 31.39 8.51 12.22
C GLU A 309 31.24 6.98 12.14
N ASP A 310 31.09 6.29 13.28
CA ASP A 310 30.86 4.83 13.35
C ASP A 310 29.48 4.36 12.87
N TYR A 311 28.60 5.28 12.47
CA TYR A 311 27.32 4.99 11.82
C TYR A 311 27.42 4.93 10.28
N ARG A 312 28.57 5.29 9.70
CA ARG A 312 28.81 5.24 8.25
C ARG A 312 30.13 4.56 7.94
N ARG A 313 30.24 3.99 6.75
CA ARG A 313 31.57 3.60 6.23
C ARG A 313 32.37 4.86 5.90
N ALA A 314 33.69 4.79 6.07
CA ALA A 314 34.59 5.91 5.76
C ALA A 314 34.49 6.35 4.29
N GLU A 315 34.23 5.41 3.38
CA GLU A 315 34.08 5.63 1.94
C GLU A 315 32.60 5.68 1.50
N ALA A 316 31.68 6.02 2.40
CA ALA A 316 30.27 6.10 2.07
C ALA A 316 30.04 7.10 0.91
N PRO A 317 29.38 6.70 -0.19
CA PRO A 317 29.20 7.57 -1.34
C PRO A 317 28.24 8.71 -1.03
N THR A 318 28.33 9.79 -1.80
CA THR A 318 27.30 10.83 -1.82
C THR A 318 25.96 10.23 -2.26
N VAL A 319 24.86 10.75 -1.72
CA VAL A 319 23.52 10.34 -2.16
C VAL A 319 23.35 10.71 -3.63
N ALA A 320 23.10 9.70 -4.47
CA ALA A 320 22.78 9.87 -5.87
C ALA A 320 21.46 9.15 -6.17
N PRO A 321 20.58 9.70 -7.02
CA PRO A 321 19.34 9.04 -7.41
C PRO A 321 19.59 7.64 -7.97
N TYR A 322 18.69 6.71 -7.66
CA TYR A 322 18.76 5.36 -8.22
C TYR A 322 18.51 5.38 -9.74
N SER A 323 19.45 4.86 -10.52
CA SER A 323 19.36 4.79 -11.98
C SER A 323 19.66 3.39 -12.56
N SER A 324 20.09 2.42 -11.74
CA SER A 324 20.53 1.11 -12.22
C SER A 324 19.35 0.21 -12.61
N PRO A 325 19.40 -0.51 -13.75
CA PRO A 325 18.42 -1.56 -14.06
C PRO A 325 18.58 -2.82 -13.21
N GLU A 326 19.72 -3.00 -12.55
CA GLU A 326 20.06 -4.21 -11.82
C GLU A 326 19.54 -4.23 -10.38
N ILE A 327 18.88 -5.32 -10.00
CA ILE A 327 18.55 -5.60 -8.59
C ILE A 327 19.72 -6.41 -8.00
N PRO A 328 20.46 -5.89 -7.01
CA PRO A 328 21.70 -6.50 -6.50
C PRO A 328 21.55 -7.96 -6.05
N LEU A 329 20.42 -8.30 -5.41
CA LEU A 329 20.15 -9.65 -4.97
C LEU A 329 20.00 -10.63 -6.15
N LEU A 330 19.38 -10.18 -7.26
CA LEU A 330 19.15 -11.04 -8.42
C LEU A 330 20.43 -11.28 -9.22
N THR A 331 21.29 -10.25 -9.37
CA THR A 331 22.54 -10.39 -10.12
C THR A 331 23.57 -11.31 -9.45
N ARG A 332 23.44 -11.58 -8.15
CA ARG A 332 24.28 -12.57 -7.45
C ARG A 332 23.75 -13.99 -7.50
N LEU A 333 22.45 -14.18 -7.72
CA LEU A 333 21.88 -15.52 -7.86
C LEU A 333 22.22 -16.16 -9.21
N ASP A 334 22.57 -15.33 -10.20
CA ASP A 334 23.02 -15.76 -11.53
C ASP A 334 24.53 -16.08 -11.61
N ARG A 335 25.26 -16.00 -10.48
CA ARG A 335 26.70 -16.35 -10.37
C ARG A 335 26.91 -17.56 -9.47
#